data_AF-A0A6V7I3Z9-F1
#
_entry.id   AF-A0A6V7I3Z9-F1
#
_cell.length_a   1.000
_cell.length_b   1.000
_cell.length_c   1.000
_cell.angle_alpha   90.00
_cell.angle_beta   90.00
_cell.angle_gamma   90.00
#
_symmetry.space_group_name_H-M   'P 1'
#
loop_
_entity.id
_entity.type
_entity.pdbx_description
1 polymer ?
#
loop_
_entity_poly.entity_id
_entity_poly.type
_entity_poly.pdbx_seq_one_letter_code
_entity_poly.pdbx_strand_id
1 'polypeptide(L)' 'MQVPYETYFNLTELAKCHKVISMEEFMEKLAPLVWPKSDRI' A
#
# COMPACT_ATOMS: atom_id res chain seq x y z
N MET A 1 -13.34 11.75 2.39
CA MET A 1 -13.18 10.57 3.26
C MET A 1 -12.36 9.56 2.46
N GLN A 2 -11.15 9.20 2.90
CA GLN A 2 -10.41 8.13 2.26
C GLN A 2 -10.90 6.80 2.85
N VAL A 3 -11.15 5.81 2.01
CA VAL A 3 -11.61 4.48 2.43
C VAL A 3 -10.60 3.45 1.94
N PRO A 4 -10.07 2.59 2.82
CA PRO A 4 -9.12 1.55 2.42
C PRO A 4 -9.73 0.60 1.41
N TYR A 5 -8.91 0.14 0.46
CA TYR A 5 -9.35 -0.82 -0.56
C TYR A 5 -9.92 -2.11 0.07
N GLU A 6 -9.30 -2.55 1.17
CA GLU A 6 -9.69 -3.74 1.93
C GLU A 6 -11.08 -3.66 2.57
N THR A 7 -11.69 -2.47 2.63
CA THR A 7 -13.06 -2.30 3.18
C THR A 7 -14.12 -2.97 2.29
N TYR A 8 -13.88 -3.04 0.98
CA TYR A 8 -14.85 -3.59 0.02
C TYR A 8 -14.32 -4.79 -0.77
N PHE A 9 -13.00 -4.96 -0.83
CA PHE A 9 -12.36 -5.94 -1.69
C PHE A 9 -11.27 -6.71 -0.95
N ASN A 10 -11.05 -7.96 -1.34
CA ASN A 10 -10.00 -8.77 -0.77
C ASN A 10 -8.68 -8.58 -1.54
N LEU A 11 -7.68 -7.97 -0.90
CA LEU A 11 -6.37 -7.73 -1.49
C LEU A 11 -5.62 -9.03 -1.83
N THR A 12 -5.90 -10.13 -1.12
CA THR A 12 -5.25 -11.43 -1.36
C THR A 12 -5.61 -12.04 -2.70
N GLU A 13 -6.79 -11.73 -3.26
CA GLU A 13 -7.17 -12.20 -4.59
C GLU A 13 -6.37 -11.48 -5.68
N LEU A 14 -6.10 -10.18 -5.51
CA LEU A 14 -5.24 -9.42 -6.41
C LEU A 14 -3.77 -9.90 -6.34
N ALA A 15 -3.32 -10.27 -5.15
CA ALA A 15 -1.96 -10.77 -4.91
C ALA A 15 -1.64 -12.06 -5.69
N LYS A 16 -2.66 -12.83 -6.10
CA LYS A 16 -2.50 -14.02 -6.95
C LYS A 16 -2.13 -13.66 -8.39
N CYS A 17 -2.56 -12.50 -8.87
CA CYS A 17 -2.30 -12.03 -10.23
C CYS A 17 -1.01 -11.22 -10.32
N HIS A 18 -0.76 -10.33 -9.35
CA HIS A 18 0.42 -9.48 -9.32
C HIS A 18 0.81 -9.12 -7.88
N LYS A 19 2.07 -8.76 -7.65
CA LYS A 19 2.53 -8.30 -6.33
C LYS A 19 1.85 -6.97 -6.00
N VAL A 20 1.00 -6.97 -4.99
CA VAL A 20 0.29 -5.80 -4.50
C VAL A 20 0.37 -5.74 -2.98
N ILE A 21 0.28 -4.53 -2.43
CA ILE A 21 0.23 -4.23 -1.00
C ILE A 21 -0.75 -3.08 -0.78
N SER A 22 -1.31 -2.97 0.42
CA SER A 22 -2.20 -1.85 0.74
C SER A 22 -1.39 -0.55 0.86
N MET A 23 -2.03 0.58 0.53
CA MET A 23 -1.39 1.89 0.64
C MET A 23 -1.01 2.22 2.09
N GLU A 24 -1.83 1.80 3.05
CA GLU A 24 -1.56 1.99 4.48
C GLU A 24 -0.31 1.21 4.90
N GLU A 25 -0.22 -0.08 4.54
CA GLU A 25 0.95 -0.89 4.86
C GLU A 25 2.22 -0.37 4.19
N PHE A 26 2.12 0.08 2.93
CA PHE A 26 3.24 0.72 2.25
C PHE A 26 3.71 1.96 3.01
N MET A 27 2.78 2.86 3.37
CA MET A 27 3.12 4.14 4.01
C MET A 27 3.68 3.97 5.43
N GLU A 28 3.21 2.98 6.17
CA GLU A 28 3.66 2.71 7.54
C GLU A 28 5.00 1.97 7.60
N LYS A 29 5.19 0.94 6.77
CA LYS A 29 6.33 0.02 6.91
C LYS A 29 7.45 0.26 5.90
N LEU A 30 7.10 0.57 4.65
CA LEU A 30 8.07 0.62 3.55
C LEU A 30 8.49 2.04 3.21
N ALA A 31 7.54 2.96 3.10
CA ALA A 31 7.81 4.34 2.72
C ALA A 31 8.86 5.04 3.60
N PRO A 32 8.93 4.83 4.93
CA PRO A 32 10.01 5.44 5.73
C PRO A 32 11.41 4.95 5.38
N LEU A 33 11.53 3.73 4.83
CA LEU A 33 12.80 3.07 4.54
C LEU A 33 13.24 3.27 3.09
N VAL A 34 12.32 3.15 2.13
CA VAL A 34 12.63 3.16 0.69
C VAL A 34 12.16 4.42 -0.04
N TRP A 35 11.24 5.19 0.56
CA TRP A 35 10.71 6.41 -0.04
C TRP A 35 10.56 7.54 0.99
N PRO A 36 11.67 7.98 1.59
CA PRO A 36 11.67 9.01 2.61
C PRO A 36 11.18 10.35 2.05
N LYS A 37 10.75 11.26 2.92
CA LYS A 37 10.16 12.55 2.50
C LYS A 37 11.07 13.38 1.57
N SER A 38 12.39 13.25 1.70
CA SER A 38 13.36 13.92 0.82
C SER A 38 13.28 13.45 -0.63
N ASP A 39 12.85 12.21 -0.85
CA ASP A 39 12.85 11.53 -2.14
C ASP A 39 11.44 11.47 -2.74
N ARG A 40 10.45 12.04 -2.02
CA ARG A 40 9.08 12.28 -2.47
C ARG A 40 9.05 13.62 -3.22
N ILE A 41 9.58 13.63 -4.44
CA ILE A 41 9.64 14.79 -5.33
C ILE A 41 8.40 14.82 -6.23
#